data_AF-A0A929YUV9-F1
#
_entry.id   AF-A0A929YUV9-F1
#
_cell.length_a   1.000
_cell.length_b   1.000
_cell.length_c   1.000
_cell.angle_alpha   90.00
_cell.angle_beta   90.00
_cell.angle_gamma   90.00
#
_symmetry.space_group_name_H-M   'P 1'
#
loop_
_entity.id
_entity.type
_entity.pdbx_description
1 polymer ?
#
loop_
_entity_poly.entity_id
_entity_poly.type
_entity_poly.pdbx_seq_one_letter_code
_entity_poly.pdbx_strand_id
1 'polypeptide(L)'
;PNEFKDLARGKFGKTPVEVDRKFLTETLHISPDDIIEDCSVEDAKAKTFMEFKEELKDKGYLNPTDEDVLSYALFPQVAEEFFKAHYKPITAYVKE
;
A
#
# COMPACT_ATOMS: atom_id res chain seq x y z
N PRO A 1 -7.91 -0.90 -18.56
CA PRO A 1 -7.89 -0.26 -17.22
C PRO A 1 -7.45 -1.26 -16.17
N ASN A 2 -6.53 -0.87 -15.30
CA ASN A 2 -6.01 -1.76 -14.25
C ASN A 2 -7.06 -1.98 -13.16
N GLU A 3 -7.89 -0.97 -12.92
CA GLU A 3 -8.97 -0.96 -11.93
C GLU A 3 -10.02 -2.03 -12.23
N PHE A 4 -10.38 -2.18 -13.51
CA PHE A 4 -11.34 -3.21 -13.94
C PHE A 4 -10.76 -4.62 -13.77
N LYS A 5 -9.47 -4.81 -14.05
CA LYS A 5 -8.79 -6.11 -13.83
C LYS A 5 -8.71 -6.44 -12.35
N ASP A 6 -8.46 -5.43 -11.51
CA ASP A 6 -8.43 -5.55 -10.05
C ASP A 6 -9.78 -5.96 -9.46
N LEU A 7 -10.87 -5.38 -9.98
CA LEU A 7 -12.22 -5.80 -9.63
C LEU A 7 -12.50 -7.24 -10.07
N ALA A 8 -12.17 -7.56 -11.31
CA ALA A 8 -12.46 -8.87 -11.89
C ALA A 8 -11.68 -10.01 -11.19
N ARG A 9 -10.47 -9.74 -10.68
CA ARG A 9 -9.67 -10.71 -9.93
C ARG A 9 -10.04 -10.84 -8.44
N GLY A 10 -11.03 -10.08 -7.96
CA GLY A 10 -11.51 -10.19 -6.57
C GLY A 10 -10.77 -9.32 -5.55
N LYS A 11 -9.91 -8.38 -5.98
CA LYS A 11 -9.17 -7.49 -5.07
C LYS A 11 -10.07 -6.56 -4.27
N PHE A 12 -11.24 -6.20 -4.81
CA PHE A 12 -12.24 -5.38 -4.12
C PHE A 12 -13.36 -6.22 -3.47
N GLY A 13 -13.12 -7.51 -3.28
CA GLY A 13 -14.10 -8.47 -2.78
C GLY A 13 -14.90 -9.14 -3.89
N LYS A 14 -15.95 -9.87 -3.49
CA LYS A 14 -16.77 -10.68 -4.40
C LYS A 14 -17.84 -9.84 -5.07
N THR A 15 -17.94 -9.96 -6.39
CA THR A 15 -19.04 -9.39 -7.16
C THR A 15 -20.35 -10.14 -6.85
N PRO A 16 -21.53 -9.50 -6.99
CA PRO A 16 -22.82 -10.15 -6.74
C PRO A 16 -23.07 -11.40 -7.60
N VAL A 17 -22.45 -11.44 -8.78
CA VAL A 17 -22.47 -12.58 -9.70
C VAL A 17 -21.03 -13.04 -9.90
N GLU A 18 -20.81 -14.35 -9.91
CA GLU A 18 -19.48 -14.93 -10.16
C GLU A 18 -19.02 -14.61 -11.58
N VAL A 19 -17.74 -14.24 -11.71
CA VAL A 19 -17.11 -13.98 -13.01
C VAL A 19 -16.55 -15.28 -13.56
N ASP A 20 -16.80 -15.56 -14.84
CA ASP A 20 -16.27 -16.76 -15.49
C ASP A 20 -14.74 -16.75 -15.49
N ARG A 21 -14.12 -17.82 -14.96
CA ARG A 21 -12.66 -17.99 -14.92
C ARG A 21 -12.03 -17.98 -16.30
N LYS A 22 -12.72 -18.50 -17.32
CA LYS A 22 -12.22 -18.47 -18.70
C LYS A 22 -12.10 -17.05 -19.22
N PHE A 23 -13.07 -16.19 -18.88
CA PHE A 23 -13.01 -14.78 -19.25
C PHE A 23 -11.85 -14.05 -18.55
N LEU A 24 -11.60 -14.33 -17.27
CA LEU A 24 -10.48 -13.77 -16.51
C LEU A 24 -9.12 -14.13 -17.13
N THR A 25 -8.91 -15.40 -17.47
CA THR A 25 -7.63 -15.89 -17.99
C THR A 25 -7.44 -15.59 -19.48
N GLU A 26 -8.46 -15.83 -20.31
CA GLU A 26 -8.35 -15.72 -21.78
C GLU A 26 -8.54 -14.29 -22.29
N THR A 27 -9.47 -13.52 -21.70
CA THR A 27 -9.79 -12.16 -22.18
C THR A 27 -9.05 -11.08 -21.41
N LEU A 28 -8.95 -11.21 -20.07
CA LEU A 28 -8.28 -10.21 -19.23
C LEU A 28 -6.79 -10.51 -18.99
N HIS A 29 -6.34 -11.71 -19.38
CA HIS A 29 -4.96 -12.18 -19.21
C HIS A 29 -4.49 -12.09 -17.76
N ILE A 30 -5.37 -12.48 -16.82
CA ILE A 30 -5.05 -12.56 -15.40
C ILE A 30 -4.55 -13.98 -15.11
N SER A 31 -3.42 -14.12 -14.42
CA SER A 31 -2.90 -15.44 -14.05
C SER A 31 -3.84 -16.10 -13.03
N PRO A 32 -4.01 -17.43 -13.07
CA PRO A 32 -4.84 -18.14 -12.09
C PRO A 32 -4.40 -17.90 -10.64
N ASP A 33 -3.09 -17.76 -10.41
CA ASP A 33 -2.50 -17.47 -9.09
C ASP A 33 -2.80 -16.06 -8.57
N ASP A 34 -3.16 -15.12 -9.46
CA ASP A 34 -3.50 -13.74 -9.10
C ASP A 34 -5.00 -13.57 -8.75
N ILE A 35 -5.79 -14.65 -8.80
CA ILE A 35 -7.21 -14.64 -8.48
C ILE A 35 -7.39 -14.73 -6.96
N ILE A 36 -8.02 -13.70 -6.39
CA ILE A 36 -8.24 -13.56 -4.96
C ILE A 36 -9.60 -14.15 -4.62
N GLU A 37 -9.59 -15.26 -3.88
CA GLU A 37 -10.81 -15.94 -3.41
C GLU A 37 -11.38 -15.30 -2.13
N ASP A 38 -10.50 -14.79 -1.26
CA ASP A 38 -10.85 -14.13 0.00
C ASP A 38 -10.03 -12.86 0.17
N CYS A 39 -10.70 -11.71 0.06
CA CYS A 39 -10.08 -10.40 0.23
C CYS A 39 -9.52 -10.19 1.65
N SER A 40 -10.15 -10.76 2.68
CA SER A 40 -9.71 -10.57 4.07
C SER A 40 -8.36 -11.23 4.35
N VAL A 41 -8.08 -12.36 3.70
CA VAL A 41 -6.80 -13.08 3.85
C VAL A 41 -5.68 -12.33 3.15
N GLU A 42 -5.96 -11.72 2.00
CA GLU A 42 -4.97 -10.91 1.29
C GLU A 42 -4.69 -9.59 2.00
N ASP A 43 -5.71 -8.92 2.55
CA ASP A 43 -5.53 -7.69 3.33
C ASP A 43 -4.69 -7.94 4.60
N ALA A 44 -4.83 -9.11 5.23
CA ALA A 44 -4.00 -9.50 6.37
C ALA A 44 -2.50 -9.67 6.04
N LYS A 45 -2.13 -9.80 4.75
CA LYS A 45 -0.73 -9.86 4.29
C LYS A 45 -0.14 -8.47 4.04
N ALA A 46 -0.92 -7.40 4.16
CA ALA A 46 -0.44 -6.04 3.97
C ALA A 46 0.60 -5.67 5.04
N LYS A 47 1.46 -4.69 4.72
CA LYS A 47 2.47 -4.17 5.63
C LYS A 47 1.82 -3.65 6.93
N THR A 48 2.47 -3.94 8.04
CA THR A 48 2.07 -3.52 9.37
C THR A 48 2.56 -2.11 9.70
N PHE A 49 1.96 -1.49 10.71
CA PHE A 49 2.34 -0.16 11.20
C PHE A 49 3.83 -0.07 11.60
N MET A 50 4.38 -1.14 12.20
CA MET A 50 5.78 -1.17 12.61
C MET A 50 6.72 -1.12 11.40
N GLU A 51 6.40 -1.84 10.32
CA GLU A 51 7.20 -1.85 9.10
C GLU A 51 7.23 -0.47 8.43
N PHE A 52 6.10 0.25 8.40
CA PHE A 52 6.07 1.64 7.91
C PHE A 52 6.91 2.59 8.76
N LYS A 53 6.94 2.39 10.09
CA LYS A 53 7.76 3.19 11.00
C LYS A 53 9.25 2.94 10.79
N GLU A 54 9.64 1.70 10.51
CA GLU A 54 11.02 1.35 10.14
C GLU A 54 11.41 1.93 8.79
N GLU A 55 10.55 1.81 7.78
CA GLU A 55 10.79 2.36 6.44
C GLU A 55 10.98 3.89 6.46
N LEU A 56 10.25 4.61 7.31
CA LEU A 56 10.43 6.05 7.50
C LEU A 56 11.74 6.41 8.20
N LYS A 57 12.18 5.59 9.17
CA LYS A 57 13.49 5.78 9.82
C LYS A 57 14.63 5.55 8.85
N ASP A 58 14.55 4.50 8.03
CA ASP A 58 15.54 4.19 6.99
C ASP A 58 15.63 5.30 5.94
N LYS A 59 14.52 5.98 5.66
CA LYS A 59 14.45 7.16 4.80
C LYS A 59 15.01 8.44 5.44
N GLY A 60 15.43 8.40 6.70
CA GLY A 60 16.08 9.52 7.39
C GLY A 60 15.14 10.42 8.20
N TYR A 61 13.87 10.04 8.38
CA TYR A 61 12.95 10.76 9.27
C TYR A 61 13.16 10.29 10.71
N LEU A 62 13.90 11.08 11.50
CA LEU A 62 14.50 10.60 12.76
C LEU A 62 13.50 10.37 13.91
N ASN A 63 12.26 10.84 13.84
CA ASN A 63 11.19 10.54 14.81
C ASN A 63 9.82 10.86 14.16
N PRO A 64 9.27 9.98 13.32
CA PRO A 64 7.94 10.21 12.76
C PRO A 64 6.89 10.09 13.88
N THR A 65 5.94 11.02 13.93
CA THR A 65 4.77 10.89 14.79
C THR A 65 3.88 9.75 14.28
N ASP A 66 2.97 9.24 15.11
CA ASP A 66 2.10 8.15 14.66
C ASP A 66 1.18 8.62 13.51
N GLU A 67 0.82 9.91 13.48
CA GLU A 67 0.11 10.57 12.38
C GLU A 67 0.93 10.63 11.09
N ASP A 68 2.25 10.88 11.17
CA ASP A 68 3.13 10.86 10.01
C ASP A 68 3.26 9.43 9.44
N VAL A 69 3.36 8.43 10.31
CA VAL A 69 3.39 7.01 9.90
C VAL A 69 2.09 6.62 9.20
N LEU A 70 0.93 7.03 9.73
CA LEU A 70 -0.37 6.76 9.11
C LEU A 70 -0.54 7.51 7.77
N SER A 71 -0.09 8.76 7.70
CA SER A 71 -0.13 9.56 6.47
C SER A 71 0.71 8.91 5.37
N TYR A 72 1.89 8.41 5.74
CA TYR A 72 2.77 7.67 4.84
C TYR A 72 2.19 6.32 4.41
N ALA A 73 1.55 5.59 5.32
CA ALA A 73 0.90 4.31 5.01
C ALA A 73 -0.25 4.46 4.01
N LEU A 74 -1.04 5.54 4.10
CA LEU A 74 -2.16 5.81 3.20
C LEU A 74 -1.71 6.41 1.85
N PHE A 75 -0.78 7.37 1.90
CA PHE A 75 -0.37 8.16 0.73
C PHE A 75 1.15 8.34 0.68
N PRO A 76 1.92 7.30 0.33
CA PRO A 76 3.38 7.32 0.44
C PRO A 76 4.02 8.44 -0.39
N GLN A 77 3.57 8.65 -1.64
CA GLN A 77 4.12 9.67 -2.54
C GLN A 77 3.85 11.09 -2.04
N VAL A 78 2.60 11.37 -1.62
CA VAL A 78 2.20 12.71 -1.15
C VAL A 78 2.84 13.01 0.21
N ALA A 79 2.91 12.01 1.10
CA ALA A 79 3.56 12.15 2.39
C ALA A 79 5.05 12.45 2.22
N GLU A 80 5.75 11.78 1.30
CA GLU A 80 7.16 12.08 1.03
C GLU A 80 7.39 13.51 0.51
N GLU A 81 6.56 13.99 -0.41
CA GLU A 81 6.64 15.36 -0.90
C GLU A 81 6.35 16.37 0.21
N PHE A 82 5.33 16.10 1.02
CA PHE A 82 5.00 16.90 2.20
C PHE A 82 6.15 16.94 3.20
N PHE A 83 6.74 15.79 3.53
CA PHE A 83 7.85 15.74 4.46
C PHE A 83 9.06 16.51 3.93
N LYS A 84 9.39 16.40 2.64
CA LYS A 84 10.48 17.19 2.02
C LYS A 84 10.23 18.70 2.08
N ALA A 85 8.99 19.13 1.94
CA ALA A 85 8.63 20.56 1.95
C ALA A 85 8.55 21.15 3.37
N HIS A 86 8.14 20.34 4.37
CA HIS A 86 7.83 20.81 5.71
C HIS A 86 8.89 20.46 6.77
N TYR A 87 9.65 19.37 6.59
CA TYR A 87 10.80 19.11 7.43
C TYR A 87 11.97 19.97 6.98
N LYS A 88 12.31 20.95 7.81
CA LYS A 88 13.63 21.59 7.72
C LYS A 88 14.69 20.50 7.93
N PRO A 89 15.80 20.48 7.17
CA PRO A 89 16.93 19.63 7.53
C PRO A 89 17.28 19.95 8.97
N ILE A 90 17.31 18.94 9.83
CA ILE A 90 17.67 19.11 11.24
C ILE A 90 19.15 19.51 11.26
N THR A 91 19.44 20.81 11.19
CA THR A 91 20.72 21.37 11.60
C THR A 91 20.65 21.56 13.10
N ALA A 92 21.44 20.76 13.84
CA ALA A 92 21.49 20.57 15.30
C ALA A 92 20.41 19.60 15.82
N TYR A 93 20.76 18.47 16.45
CA TYR A 93 21.79 18.29 17.48
C TYR A 93 22.59 17.00 17.31
N VAL A 94 23.92 17.12 17.18
CA VAL A 94 24.83 16.12 17.77
C VAL A 94 24.63 16.27 19.27
N LYS A 95 24.05 15.26 19.91
CA LYS A 95 24.05 15.17 21.37
C LYS A 95 25.28 14.34 21.74
N GLU A 96 26.15 14.95 22.55
CA GLU A 96 27.36 14.38 23.16
C GLU A 96 27.13 13.00 23.78
#